data_AF-A0A2S8YNF7-F1
#
_entry.id   AF-A0A2S8YNF7-F1
#
_cell.length_a   1.000
_cell.length_b   1.000
_cell.length_c   1.000
_cell.angle_alpha   90.00
_cell.angle_beta   90.00
_cell.angle_gamma   90.00
#
_symmetry.space_group_name_H-M   'P 1'
#
loop_
_entity.id
_entity.type
_entity.pdbx_description
1 polymer ?
#
loop_
_entity_poly.entity_id
_entity_poly.type
_entity_poly.pdbx_seq_one_letter_code
_entity_poly.pdbx_strand_id
1 'polypeptide(L)'
;MRVLDSVQGSSNAHNRVPGQPPSQVIQSNSWLASEGWVYRMLMRGDSQAAEAFRTWIADEVVPTIRKTGKYDAKQSTNPIAMGLMDELKARLLNPEVTQR
;
A
#
# COMPACT_ATOMS: atom_id res chain seq x y z
N MET A 1 -70.51 2.50 21.65
CA MET A 1 -70.93 3.29 20.48
C MET A 1 -69.70 3.59 19.62
N ARG A 2 -69.71 3.07 18.38
CA ARG A 2 -68.92 3.35 17.16
C ARG A 2 -67.41 3.76 17.19
N VAL A 3 -66.61 2.82 16.67
CA VAL A 3 -65.52 2.83 15.65
C VAL A 3 -65.00 4.11 14.94
N LEU A 4 -63.76 3.92 14.41
CA LEU A 4 -63.00 4.56 13.29
C LEU A 4 -61.91 5.56 13.74
N ASP A 5 -60.68 5.63 13.21
CA ASP A 5 -59.93 4.86 12.21
C ASP A 5 -58.42 5.24 12.24
N SER A 6 -57.61 4.40 11.58
CA SER A 6 -56.21 4.50 11.14
C SER A 6 -55.58 5.89 10.88
N VAL A 7 -54.28 6.07 11.20
CA VAL A 7 -53.27 6.73 10.33
C VAL A 7 -51.85 6.16 10.58
N GLN A 8 -51.39 5.46 9.54
CA GLN A 8 -50.04 5.31 8.97
C GLN A 8 -48.75 5.48 9.79
N GLY A 9 -47.85 4.52 9.53
CA GLY A 9 -46.42 4.60 9.85
C GLY A 9 -45.73 5.78 9.18
N SER A 10 -44.90 6.47 9.95
CA SER A 10 -44.01 7.51 9.45
C SER A 10 -42.62 6.92 9.22
N SER A 11 -42.37 6.64 7.94
CA SER A 11 -41.06 6.38 7.37
C SER A 11 -40.14 7.56 7.66
N ASN A 12 -39.17 7.39 8.57
CA ASN A 12 -38.09 8.36 8.78
C ASN A 12 -36.97 8.11 7.75
N ALA A 13 -37.33 8.27 6.47
CA ALA A 13 -36.38 8.50 5.39
C ALA A 13 -35.73 9.87 5.60
N HIS A 14 -34.71 9.93 6.44
CA HIS A 14 -33.86 11.10 6.60
C HIS A 14 -33.11 11.33 5.29
N ASN A 15 -33.65 12.25 4.51
CA ASN A 15 -33.05 13.10 3.49
C ASN A 15 -31.59 12.74 3.09
N ARG A 16 -31.41 11.82 2.14
CA ARG A 16 -30.13 11.63 1.46
C ARG A 16 -30.01 12.68 0.36
N VAL A 17 -29.04 13.58 0.47
CA VAL A 17 -28.72 14.56 -0.57
C VAL A 17 -28.29 13.79 -1.84
N PRO A 18 -28.98 13.97 -2.99
CA PRO A 18 -28.60 13.31 -4.23
C PRO A 18 -27.22 13.81 -4.67
N GLY A 19 -26.26 12.89 -4.82
CA GLY A 19 -24.94 13.20 -5.36
C GLY A 19 -23.80 13.24 -4.34
N GLN A 20 -24.00 12.84 -3.09
CA GLN A 20 -22.87 12.62 -2.19
C GLN A 20 -22.07 11.39 -2.66
N PRO A 21 -20.81 11.53 -3.11
CA PRO A 21 -20.00 10.37 -3.43
C PRO A 21 -19.88 9.50 -2.18
N PRO A 22 -19.92 8.16 -2.31
CA PRO A 22 -19.81 7.27 -1.16
C PRO A 22 -18.54 7.65 -0.41
N SER A 23 -18.68 7.93 0.89
CA SER A 23 -17.55 8.14 1.79
C SER A 23 -16.58 6.99 1.57
N GLN A 24 -15.42 7.28 0.95
CA GLN A 24 -14.39 6.29 0.77
C GLN A 24 -14.01 5.79 2.16
N VAL A 25 -14.42 4.57 2.46
CA VAL A 25 -13.97 3.84 3.64
C VAL A 25 -12.49 3.59 3.37
N ILE A 26 -11.64 4.51 3.80
CA ILE A 26 -10.19 4.31 3.77
C ILE A 26 -9.95 3.14 4.71
N GLN A 27 -9.65 1.97 4.14
CA GLN A 27 -9.32 0.81 4.93
C GLN A 27 -8.10 1.14 5.78
N SER A 28 -8.14 0.84 7.07
CA SER A 28 -7.15 1.23 8.07
C SER A 28 -5.72 0.75 7.77
N ASN A 29 -5.56 -0.17 6.81
CA ASN A 29 -4.28 -0.70 6.31
C ASN A 29 -3.86 -0.15 4.94
N SER A 30 -4.56 0.85 4.39
CA SER A 30 -4.16 1.48 3.12
C SER A 30 -3.01 2.46 3.39
N TRP A 31 -1.80 2.04 3.01
CA TRP A 31 -0.64 2.93 2.96
C TRP A 31 -0.87 4.01 1.90
N LEU A 32 -1.29 5.20 2.33
CA LEU A 32 -1.64 6.35 1.49
C LEU A 32 -0.45 7.05 0.83
N ALA A 33 0.78 6.52 0.96
CA ALA A 33 1.93 7.18 0.36
C ALA A 33 2.20 6.72 -1.07
N SER A 34 2.42 7.70 -1.95
CA SER A 34 2.98 7.45 -3.27
C SER A 34 4.43 6.98 -3.17
N GLU A 35 4.88 6.24 -4.18
CA GLU A 35 6.27 5.77 -4.31
C GLU A 35 7.28 6.92 -4.15
N GLY A 36 7.02 8.06 -4.81
CA GLY A 36 7.87 9.25 -4.68
C GLY A 36 7.93 9.81 -3.24
N TRP A 37 6.85 9.73 -2.47
CA TRP A 37 6.88 10.12 -1.05
C TRP A 37 7.67 9.13 -0.21
N VAL A 38 7.49 7.82 -0.45
CA VAL A 38 8.25 6.77 0.24
C VAL A 38 9.75 6.93 0.00
N TYR A 39 10.18 7.15 -1.24
CA TYR A 39 11.59 7.40 -1.53
C TYR A 39 12.11 8.67 -0.85
N ARG A 40 11.36 9.77 -0.89
CA ARG A 40 11.75 11.00 -0.17
C ARG A 40 11.87 10.77 1.33
N MET A 41 11.00 9.95 1.91
CA MET A 41 11.05 9.59 3.32
C MET A 41 12.29 8.73 3.62
N LEU A 42 12.53 7.65 2.88
CA LEU A 42 13.68 6.75 3.08
C LEU A 42 15.03 7.46 2.83
N MET A 43 15.07 8.40 1.88
CA MET A 43 16.27 9.19 1.62
C MET A 43 16.57 10.22 2.72
N ARG A 44 15.58 10.63 3.52
CA ARG A 44 15.74 11.64 4.58
C ARG A 44 15.71 11.09 5.99
N GLY A 45 15.09 9.94 6.23
CA GLY A 45 14.85 9.41 7.56
C GLY A 45 16.10 8.83 8.21
N ASP A 46 16.20 8.93 9.53
CA ASP A 46 17.37 8.48 10.30
C ASP A 46 17.22 7.08 10.90
N SER A 47 16.19 6.33 10.50
CA SER A 47 16.01 4.95 10.97
C SER A 47 17.06 4.01 10.38
N GLN A 48 17.39 2.93 11.10
CA GLN A 48 18.32 1.89 10.63
C GLN A 48 17.92 1.32 9.26
N ALA A 49 16.61 1.16 9.01
CA ALA A 49 16.10 0.68 7.73
C ALA A 49 16.35 1.69 6.59
N ALA A 50 16.18 2.99 6.87
CA ALA A 50 16.44 4.05 5.91
C ALA A 50 17.93 4.17 5.58
N GLU A 51 18.80 4.02 6.57
CA GLU A 51 20.25 3.97 6.37
C GLU A 51 20.66 2.79 5.50
N ALA A 52 20.22 1.57 5.84
CA ALA A 52 20.53 0.37 5.05
C ALA A 52 20.07 0.50 3.59
N PHE A 53 18.91 1.11 3.37
CA PHE A 53 18.40 1.41 2.03
C PHE A 53 19.28 2.41 1.27
N ARG A 54 19.68 3.52 1.91
CA ARG A 54 20.56 4.52 1.28
C ARG A 54 21.90 3.91 0.90
N THR A 55 22.51 3.14 1.80
CA THR A 55 23.79 2.47 1.55
C THR A 55 23.68 1.49 0.38
N TRP A 56 22.65 0.64 0.37
CA TRP A 56 22.41 -0.28 -0.74
C TRP A 56 22.23 0.44 -2.08
N ILE A 57 21.48 1.54 -2.11
CA ILE A 57 21.32 2.33 -3.34
C ILE A 57 22.65 2.96 -3.79
N ALA A 58 23.38 3.57 -2.87
CA ALA A 58 24.59 4.33 -3.16
C ALA A 58 25.75 3.44 -3.60
N ASP A 59 25.94 2.30 -2.93
CA ASP A 59 27.12 1.46 -3.13
C ASP A 59 26.92 0.41 -4.22
N GLU A 60 25.66 0.00 -4.47
CA GLU A 60 25.35 -1.10 -5.37
C GLU A 60 24.45 -0.70 -6.53
N VAL A 61 23.23 -0.22 -6.24
CA VAL A 61 22.19 -0.03 -7.28
C VAL A 61 22.59 1.03 -8.29
N VAL A 62 22.87 2.26 -7.82
CA VAL A 62 23.18 3.40 -8.70
C VAL A 62 24.49 3.18 -9.47
N PRO A 63 25.59 2.72 -8.84
CA PRO A 63 26.81 2.39 -9.59
C PRO A 63 26.59 1.32 -10.66
N THR A 64 25.77 0.30 -10.38
CA THR A 64 25.46 -0.77 -11.34
C THR A 64 24.66 -0.21 -12.52
N ILE A 65 23.58 0.52 -12.27
CA ILE A 65 22.77 1.15 -13.33
C ILE A 65 23.62 2.10 -14.17
N ARG A 66 24.49 2.91 -13.55
CA ARG A 66 25.40 3.80 -14.28
C ARG A 66 26.31 3.03 -15.24
N LYS A 67 26.78 1.84 -14.86
CA LYS A 67 27.71 1.03 -15.66
C LYS A 67 27.02 0.19 -16.73
N THR A 68 25.84 -0.37 -16.44
CA THR A 68 25.21 -1.41 -17.26
C THR A 68 23.86 -0.98 -17.86
N GLY A 69 23.30 0.15 -17.42
CA GLY A 69 21.98 0.64 -17.80
C GLY A 69 20.81 -0.04 -17.08
N LYS A 70 21.06 -1.01 -16.19
CA LYS A 70 20.00 -1.72 -15.45
C LYS A 70 20.49 -2.29 -14.12
N TYR A 71 19.56 -2.66 -13.26
CA TYR A 71 19.83 -3.40 -12.03
C TYR A 71 19.09 -4.74 -12.05
N ASP A 72 19.78 -5.83 -11.71
CA ASP A 72 19.19 -7.17 -11.58
C ASP A 72 19.42 -7.69 -10.16
N ALA A 73 18.35 -7.67 -9.35
CA ALA A 73 18.40 -8.11 -7.95
C ALA A 73 18.78 -9.60 -7.79
N LYS A 74 18.61 -10.43 -8.83
CA LYS A 74 19.02 -11.85 -8.81
C LYS A 74 20.52 -12.05 -8.70
N GLN A 75 21.30 -11.04 -9.11
CA GLN A 75 22.76 -11.08 -9.12
C GLN A 75 23.37 -10.44 -7.87
N SER A 76 22.54 -9.85 -7.01
CA SER A 76 22.99 -9.20 -5.78
C SER A 76 23.22 -10.21 -4.67
N THR A 77 24.26 -9.97 -3.86
CA THR A 77 24.50 -10.66 -2.59
C THR A 77 24.07 -9.80 -1.39
N ASN A 78 23.44 -8.64 -1.63
CA ASN A 78 22.96 -7.78 -0.56
C ASN A 78 21.74 -8.39 0.12
N PRO A 79 21.66 -8.39 1.47
CA PRO A 79 20.55 -8.97 2.20
C PRO A 79 19.19 -8.36 1.85
N ILE A 80 19.14 -7.07 1.50
CA ILE A 80 17.90 -6.40 1.06
C ILE A 80 17.42 -6.99 -0.26
N ALA A 81 18.32 -7.16 -1.23
CA ALA A 81 17.98 -7.73 -2.53
C ALA A 81 17.62 -9.22 -2.42
N MET A 82 18.35 -9.98 -1.60
CA MET A 82 18.05 -11.39 -1.34
C MET A 82 16.68 -11.56 -0.69
N GLY A 83 16.37 -10.78 0.35
CA GLY A 83 15.07 -10.83 1.03
C GLY A 83 13.91 -10.54 0.08
N LEU A 84 14.04 -9.53 -0.79
CA LEU A 84 13.05 -9.24 -1.82
C LEU A 84 12.86 -10.41 -2.80
N MET A 85 13.97 -11.01 -3.26
CA MET A 85 13.91 -12.13 -4.18
C MET A 85 13.31 -13.39 -3.55
N ASP A 86 13.56 -13.63 -2.27
CA ASP A 86 12.98 -14.75 -1.53
C ASP A 86 11.48 -14.55 -1.31
N GLU A 87 11.03 -13.33 -0.99
CA GLU A 87 9.60 -13.00 -0.91
C GLU A 87 8.90 -13.18 -2.27
N LEU A 88 9.50 -12.70 -3.36
CA LEU A 88 8.96 -12.87 -4.71
C LEU A 88 8.88 -14.34 -5.11
N LYS A 89 9.92 -15.14 -4.83
CA LYS A 89 9.88 -16.59 -5.08
C LYS A 89 8.79 -17.28 -4.25
N ALA A 90 8.66 -16.92 -2.97
CA ALA A 90 7.64 -17.49 -2.10
C ALA A 90 6.22 -17.20 -2.63
N ARG A 91 5.98 -15.98 -3.14
CA ARG A 91 4.72 -15.61 -3.79
C ARG A 91 4.45 -16.39 -5.07
N LEU A 92 5.48 -16.66 -5.87
CA LEU A 92 5.36 -17.44 -7.11
C LEU A 92 5.12 -18.94 -6.85
N LEU A 93 5.66 -19.46 -5.74
CA LEU A 93 5.49 -20.87 -5.34
C LEU A 93 4.14 -21.11 -4.66
N ASN A 94 3.61 -20.14 -3.91
CA ASN A 94 2.33 -20.23 -3.18
C ASN A 94 1.45 -18.99 -3.43
N PRO A 95 0.58 -19.00 -4.45
CA PRO A 95 -0.22 -17.83 -4.84
C PRO A 95 -1.25 -17.39 -3.76
N GLU A 96 -1.62 -18.28 -2.83
CA GLU A 96 -2.56 -18.01 -1.72
C GLU A 96 -2.01 -17.00 -0.69
N VAL A 97 -0.70 -16.73 -0.67
CA VAL A 97 -0.08 -15.72 0.21
C VAL A 97 -0.44 -14.28 -0.20
N THR A 98 -1.06 -14.10 -1.38
CA THR A 98 -1.37 -12.79 -1.99
C THR A 98 -2.56 -12.05 -1.33
N GLN A 99 -3.38 -12.72 -0.51
CA GLN A 99 -4.69 -12.20 -0.02
C GLN A 99 -4.71 -11.75 1.45
N ARG A 100 -3.58 -11.37 2.07
CA ARG A 100 -3.56 -10.81 3.44
C ARG A 100 -3.11 -9.37 3.49
#